data_AF-A0A7R9L3P8-F1
#
_entry.id   AF-A0A7R9L3P8-F1
#
_cell.length_a   1.000
_cell.length_b   1.000
_cell.length_c   1.000
_cell.angle_alpha   90.00
_cell.angle_beta   90.00
_cell.angle_gamma   90.00
#
_symmetry.space_group_name_H-M   'P 1'
#
loop_
_entity.id
_entity.type
_entity.pdbx_description
1 polymer ?
#
loop_
_entity_poly.entity_id
_entity_poly.type
_entity_poly.pdbx_seq_one_letter_code
_entity_poly.pdbx_strand_id
1 'polypeptide(L)'
;MLGGKLLGTYWETIGKIRIFPKIGYWTQSGQSNGTSSLHINSEMMSHYSAISMKNVMLTVTTVISEPYTMFKDSAETRIGNEQFEGFAVDLIEELSKIMGFNYRFKLVSDGAYGIKDEESGEWNGMIGELIRNEADIAIVDLTITFKREEAVDFTQPFMNTGISILFKKPTTKVTTLFSFLSPFQNIALLEDLNEMRNDESIPYSVSRHHPLLSLIALPDIQE
;
A
#
# COMPACT_ATOMS: atom_id res chain seq x y z
N MET A 1 4.94 -0.49 -46.57
CA MET A 1 4.18 -0.69 -45.31
C MET A 1 5.16 -1.21 -44.25
N LEU A 2 5.75 -0.33 -43.45
CA LEU A 2 6.69 -0.70 -42.39
C LEU A 2 5.94 -0.70 -41.06
N GLY A 3 5.88 -1.87 -40.44
CA GLY A 3 5.17 -2.12 -39.18
C GLY A 3 5.91 -1.48 -38.01
N GLY A 4 5.33 -0.41 -37.46
CA GLY A 4 5.69 0.09 -36.14
C GLY A 4 4.95 -0.73 -35.07
N LYS A 5 5.69 -1.38 -34.17
CA LYS A 5 5.12 -2.09 -33.02
C LYS A 5 4.79 -1.05 -31.93
N LEU A 6 3.50 -0.91 -31.62
CA LEU A 6 3.00 -0.06 -30.53
C LEU A 6 3.36 -0.71 -29.18
N LEU A 7 3.91 0.06 -28.25
CA LEU A 7 4.08 -0.34 -26.85
C LEU A 7 3.27 0.63 -25.99
N GLY A 8 2.28 0.08 -25.27
CA GLY A 8 1.44 0.80 -24.32
C GLY A 8 0.14 1.33 -24.94
N THR A 9 -0.98 0.75 -24.52
CA THR A 9 -2.32 1.28 -24.77
C THR A 9 -2.83 1.92 -23.49
N TYR A 10 -2.95 3.24 -23.47
CA TYR A 10 -3.79 3.97 -22.51
C TYR A 10 -5.11 4.29 -23.21
N TRP A 11 -6.23 4.23 -22.49
CA TRP A 11 -7.53 4.63 -23.01
C TRP A 11 -8.04 5.84 -22.25
N GLU A 12 -8.67 6.75 -22.97
CA GLU A 12 -9.52 7.80 -22.41
C GLU A 12 -10.97 7.48 -22.76
N THR A 13 -11.88 7.79 -21.85
CA THR A 13 -13.30 7.66 -22.09
C THR A 13 -13.87 9.05 -22.35
N ILE A 14 -14.30 9.32 -23.59
CA ILE A 14 -15.13 10.50 -23.91
C ILE A 14 -16.55 9.98 -24.12
N GLY A 15 -17.38 10.04 -23.07
CA GLY A 15 -18.70 9.41 -23.07
C GLY A 15 -18.64 7.87 -22.99
N LYS A 16 -19.24 7.13 -23.93
CA LYS A 16 -19.23 5.64 -23.97
C LYS A 16 -18.18 5.04 -24.91
N ILE A 17 -17.29 5.85 -25.49
CA ILE A 17 -16.37 5.41 -26.53
C ILE A 17 -14.94 5.41 -25.97
N ARG A 18 -14.26 4.26 -26.08
CA ARG A 18 -12.83 4.14 -25.78
C ARG A 18 -12.01 4.57 -26.98
N ILE A 19 -11.08 5.50 -26.77
CA ILE A 19 -10.13 5.95 -27.80
C ILE A 19 -8.70 5.58 -27.41
N PHE A 20 -7.88 5.25 -28.41
CA PHE A 20 -6.45 4.97 -28.25
C PHE A 20 -5.65 6.09 -28.93
N PRO A 21 -5.29 7.16 -28.19
CA PRO A 21 -4.51 8.24 -28.76
C PRO A 21 -3.10 7.74 -29.13
N LYS A 22 -2.60 8.20 -30.28
CA LYS A 22 -1.25 7.86 -30.74
C LYS A 22 -0.21 8.69 -29.97
N ILE A 23 0.54 8.02 -29.10
CA ILE A 23 1.50 8.67 -28.17
C ILE A 23 2.83 9.02 -28.85
N GLY A 24 3.27 8.25 -29.84
CA GLY A 24 4.54 8.48 -30.51
C GLY A 24 4.84 7.48 -31.63
N TYR A 25 6.05 7.55 -32.17
CA TYR A 25 6.58 6.60 -33.16
C TYR A 25 8.10 6.47 -33.05
N TRP A 26 8.61 5.31 -33.44
CA TRP A 26 10.05 5.07 -33.55
C TRP A 26 10.53 5.35 -34.97
N THR A 27 11.70 5.96 -35.08
CA THR A 27 12.42 6.06 -36.35
C THR A 27 13.79 5.43 -36.21
N GLN A 28 14.14 4.57 -37.17
CA GLN A 28 15.46 3.99 -37.27
C GLN A 28 16.23 4.73 -38.38
N SER A 29 17.43 5.23 -38.08
CA SER A 29 18.29 5.76 -39.14
C SER A 29 18.80 4.59 -39.97
N GLY A 30 18.63 4.66 -41.30
CA GLY A 30 18.88 3.55 -42.23
C GLY A 30 20.35 3.16 -42.44
N GLN A 31 21.24 3.48 -41.50
CA GLN A 31 22.63 3.05 -41.54
C GLN A 31 22.80 1.76 -40.71
N SER A 32 23.76 0.92 -41.09
CA SER A 32 24.00 -0.39 -40.46
C SER A 32 24.29 -0.34 -38.95
N ASN A 33 24.56 0.85 -38.41
CA ASN A 33 24.72 1.16 -36.97
C ASN A 33 23.69 2.20 -36.49
N GLY A 34 22.49 2.21 -37.08
CA GLY A 34 21.51 3.27 -36.89
C GLY A 34 20.91 3.29 -35.48
N THR A 35 21.08 4.41 -34.79
CA THR A 35 20.43 4.69 -33.51
C THR A 35 18.91 4.78 -33.73
N SER A 36 18.14 4.00 -32.99
CA SER A 36 16.68 4.14 -32.98
C SER A 36 16.32 5.32 -32.09
N SER A 37 15.57 6.28 -32.63
CA SER A 37 15.08 7.43 -31.87
C SER A 37 13.57 7.35 -31.69
N LEU A 38 13.13 7.58 -30.45
CA LEU A 38 11.73 7.67 -30.08
C LEU A 38 11.25 9.11 -30.26
N HIS A 39 10.23 9.29 -31.09
CA HIS A 39 9.53 10.56 -31.25
C HIS A 39 8.20 10.48 -30.52
N ILE A 40 8.08 11.19 -29.38
CA ILE A 40 6.84 11.32 -28.63
C ILE A 40 6.13 12.59 -29.09
N ASN A 41 4.81 12.54 -29.25
CA ASN A 41 4.01 13.71 -29.60
C ASN A 41 4.19 14.81 -28.54
N SER A 42 4.60 16.02 -28.95
CA SER A 42 4.84 17.14 -28.04
C SER A 42 3.59 17.60 -27.28
N GLU A 43 2.41 17.47 -27.88
CA GLU A 43 1.13 17.77 -27.20
C GLU A 43 0.86 16.74 -26.09
N MET A 44 1.10 15.44 -26.36
CA MET A 44 1.02 14.39 -25.34
C MET A 44 2.11 14.54 -24.27
N MET A 45 3.33 14.91 -24.68
CA MET A 45 4.43 15.19 -23.75
C MET A 45 4.05 16.35 -22.83
N SER A 46 3.40 17.39 -23.35
CA SER A 46 2.88 18.49 -22.54
C SER A 46 1.79 18.03 -21.59
N HIS A 47 0.95 17.06 -21.98
CA HIS A 47 -0.07 16.46 -21.10
C HIS A 47 0.56 15.66 -19.93
N TYR A 48 1.62 14.89 -20.19
CA TYR A 48 2.35 14.15 -19.15
C TYR A 48 3.29 15.01 -18.30
N SER A 49 3.88 16.06 -18.88
CA SER A 49 4.62 17.08 -18.12
C SER A 49 3.70 18.11 -17.45
N ALA A 50 2.41 18.10 -17.79
CA ALA A 50 1.32 18.81 -17.11
C ALA A 50 0.61 17.96 -16.05
N ILE A 51 1.23 16.89 -15.54
CA ILE A 51 1.00 16.46 -14.13
C ILE A 51 1.64 17.51 -13.20
N SER A 52 1.40 18.79 -13.49
CA SER A 52 1.69 19.88 -12.59
C SER A 52 0.39 20.08 -11.85
N MET A 53 0.27 19.46 -10.68
CA MET A 53 -0.86 19.70 -9.77
C MET A 53 -0.71 21.06 -9.06
N LYS A 54 -0.01 22.02 -9.71
CA LYS A 54 0.24 23.35 -9.18
C LYS A 54 -1.10 24.05 -8.95
N ASN A 55 -1.28 24.49 -7.71
CA ASN A 55 -2.49 25.14 -7.20
C ASN A 55 -3.71 24.22 -7.01
N VAL A 56 -3.54 22.89 -7.05
CA VAL A 56 -4.58 21.96 -6.58
C VAL A 56 -4.46 21.83 -5.07
N MET A 57 -5.59 21.89 -4.35
CA MET A 57 -5.64 21.65 -2.90
C MET A 57 -6.34 20.33 -2.63
N LEU A 58 -5.56 19.30 -2.27
CA LEU A 58 -6.08 17.96 -1.97
C LEU A 58 -6.50 17.83 -0.50
N THR A 59 -7.61 17.17 -0.29
CA THR A 59 -8.12 16.74 1.00
C THR A 59 -7.60 15.34 1.27
N VAL A 60 -6.74 15.22 2.27
CA VAL A 60 -6.07 13.95 2.58
C VAL A 60 -6.70 13.37 3.83
N THR A 61 -7.47 12.30 3.67
CA THR A 61 -8.02 11.58 4.82
C THR A 61 -6.98 10.62 5.41
N THR A 62 -6.93 10.55 6.73
CA THR A 62 -5.99 9.69 7.46
C THR A 62 -6.56 9.31 8.83
N VAL A 63 -5.90 8.36 9.51
CA VAL A 63 -6.21 7.96 10.88
C VAL A 63 -4.94 7.93 11.71
N ILE A 64 -5.05 8.14 13.01
CA ILE A 64 -3.91 8.02 13.93
C ILE A 64 -3.50 6.55 14.01
N SER A 65 -2.33 6.25 13.47
CA SER A 65 -1.71 4.93 13.48
C SER A 65 -0.21 5.10 13.61
N GLU A 66 0.35 4.75 14.77
CA GLU A 66 1.79 4.78 14.99
C GLU A 66 2.49 3.63 14.21
N PRO A 67 3.62 3.88 13.53
CA PRO A 67 4.42 5.12 13.46
C PRO A 67 4.13 5.98 12.22
N TYR A 68 3.01 5.74 11.52
CA TYR A 68 2.71 6.33 10.22
C TYR A 68 2.11 7.73 10.32
N THR A 69 1.17 7.93 11.24
CA THR A 69 0.52 9.23 11.49
C THR A 69 0.22 9.34 12.97
N MET A 70 0.84 10.33 13.60
CA MET A 70 0.83 10.56 15.04
C MET A 70 0.62 12.05 15.28
N PHE A 71 0.10 12.39 16.44
CA PHE A 71 0.14 13.79 16.87
C PHE A 71 1.56 14.16 17.27
N LYS A 72 1.97 15.37 16.90
CA LYS A 72 3.28 15.91 17.25
C LYS A 72 3.31 16.24 18.74
N ASP A 73 4.30 15.71 19.46
CA ASP A 73 4.54 16.09 20.85
C ASP A 73 5.18 17.48 20.92
N SER A 74 4.38 18.52 21.18
CA SER A 74 4.90 19.88 21.41
C SER A 74 4.14 20.67 22.47
N ALA A 75 4.87 21.54 23.17
CA ALA A 75 4.31 22.49 24.12
C ALA A 75 3.45 23.59 23.46
N GLU A 76 3.64 23.82 22.16
CA GLU A 76 2.88 24.80 21.39
C GLU A 76 1.68 24.15 20.69
N THR A 77 0.52 24.82 20.71
CA THR A 77 -0.67 24.40 19.97
C THR A 77 -0.45 24.61 18.47
N ARG A 78 -0.17 23.53 17.75
CA ARG A 78 -0.13 23.55 16.28
C ARG A 78 -1.53 23.45 15.71
N ILE A 79 -1.73 23.96 14.50
CA ILE A 79 -3.03 23.99 13.81
C ILE A 79 -2.83 23.46 12.38
N GLY A 80 -3.82 22.72 11.87
CA GLY A 80 -3.76 22.18 10.52
C GLY A 80 -2.72 21.06 10.39
N ASN A 81 -2.02 21.02 9.25
CA ASN A 81 -1.14 19.89 8.93
C ASN A 81 0.03 19.73 9.90
N GLU A 82 0.49 20.82 10.53
CA GLU A 82 1.64 20.81 11.44
C GLU A 82 1.37 20.06 12.75
N GLN A 83 0.11 19.69 13.02
CA GLN A 83 -0.29 18.88 14.17
C GLN A 83 0.17 17.42 14.06
N PHE A 84 0.51 16.97 12.86
CA PHE A 84 0.81 15.57 12.59
C PHE A 84 2.30 15.34 12.29
N GLU A 85 2.78 14.16 12.63
CA GLU A 85 4.09 13.63 12.24
C GLU A 85 4.01 12.13 11.98
N GLY A 86 5.04 11.57 11.34
CA GLY A 86 5.14 10.14 11.06
C GLY A 86 5.45 9.86 9.60
N PHE A 87 5.69 8.58 9.29
CA PHE A 87 6.16 8.17 7.98
C PHE A 87 5.20 8.56 6.83
N ALA A 88 3.89 8.41 7.02
CA ALA A 88 2.91 8.78 6.00
C ALA A 88 2.83 10.32 5.83
N VAL A 89 3.01 11.08 6.90
CA VAL A 89 3.02 12.55 6.85
C VAL A 89 4.21 13.04 6.02
N ASP A 90 5.39 12.50 6.26
CA ASP A 90 6.59 12.85 5.49
C ASP A 90 6.45 12.43 4.01
N LEU A 91 5.82 11.28 3.75
CA LEU A 91 5.61 10.79 2.39
C LEU A 91 4.74 11.75 1.56
N ILE A 92 3.59 12.20 2.09
CA ILE A 92 2.73 13.13 1.33
C ILE A 92 3.38 14.51 1.16
N GLU A 93 4.16 14.96 2.15
CA GLU A 93 4.91 16.21 2.07
C GLU A 93 5.95 16.18 0.94
N GLU A 94 6.69 15.08 0.79
CA GLU A 94 7.63 14.93 -0.32
C GLU A 94 6.93 14.80 -1.69
N LEU A 95 5.80 14.08 -1.75
CA LEU A 95 4.98 14.02 -2.96
C LEU A 95 4.43 15.40 -3.37
N SER A 96 3.98 16.17 -2.39
CA SER A 96 3.52 17.56 -2.55
C SER A 96 4.60 18.44 -3.18
N LYS A 97 5.85 18.36 -2.70
CA LYS A 97 6.98 19.10 -3.27
C LYS A 97 7.32 18.70 -4.71
N ILE A 98 7.27 17.39 -5.02
CA ILE A 98 7.62 16.86 -6.34
C ILE A 98 6.55 17.24 -7.38
N MET A 99 5.27 17.09 -7.03
CA MET A 99 4.15 17.28 -7.95
C MET A 99 3.57 18.70 -7.93
N GLY A 100 3.86 19.47 -6.88
CA GLY A 100 3.46 20.85 -6.69
C GLY A 100 2.03 21.08 -6.21
N PHE A 101 1.35 20.09 -5.64
CA PHE A 101 0.02 20.28 -5.04
C PHE A 101 0.13 20.80 -3.61
N ASN A 102 -0.92 21.46 -3.15
CA ASN A 102 -1.13 21.74 -1.72
C ASN A 102 -2.07 20.68 -1.15
N TYR A 103 -2.02 20.45 0.15
CA TYR A 103 -2.91 19.50 0.78
C TYR A 103 -3.34 19.93 2.18
N ARG A 104 -4.44 19.37 2.66
CA ARG A 104 -4.90 19.50 4.05
C ARG A 104 -5.27 18.15 4.62
N PHE A 105 -4.83 17.85 5.84
CA PHE A 105 -5.25 16.65 6.54
C PHE A 105 -6.68 16.78 7.05
N LYS A 106 -7.41 15.68 6.93
CA LYS A 106 -8.69 15.42 7.58
C LYS A 106 -8.53 14.11 8.34
N LEU A 107 -8.79 14.10 9.64
CA LEU A 107 -8.93 12.83 10.35
C LEU A 107 -10.27 12.21 9.96
N VAL A 108 -10.23 10.93 9.65
CA VAL A 108 -11.43 10.16 9.34
C VAL A 108 -12.43 10.26 10.49
N SER A 109 -13.69 10.49 10.14
CA SER A 109 -14.72 10.89 11.11
C SER A 109 -15.04 9.81 12.16
N ASP A 110 -14.95 8.54 11.78
CA ASP A 110 -15.29 7.38 12.61
C ASP A 110 -14.07 6.59 13.12
N GLY A 111 -12.85 7.04 12.80
CA GLY A 111 -11.61 6.33 13.14
C GLY A 111 -11.40 5.01 12.38
N ALA A 112 -12.22 4.69 11.37
CA ALA A 112 -12.18 3.41 10.70
C ALA A 112 -11.41 3.46 9.37
N TYR A 113 -10.82 2.31 9.00
CA TYR A 113 -10.10 2.18 7.74
C TYR A 113 -11.02 2.07 6.52
N GLY A 114 -12.15 1.40 6.69
CA GLY A 114 -13.05 1.05 5.59
C GLY A 114 -13.39 -0.43 5.62
N ILE A 115 -14.61 -0.71 6.04
CA ILE A 115 -15.28 -2.00 6.05
C ILE A 115 -16.62 -1.78 5.32
N LYS A 116 -16.91 -2.70 4.41
CA LYS A 116 -18.20 -2.73 3.72
C LYS A 116 -19.23 -3.38 4.62
N ASP A 117 -20.34 -2.70 4.85
CA ASP A 117 -21.52 -3.30 5.45
C ASP A 117 -22.18 -4.25 4.44
N GLU A 118 -22.41 -5.49 4.82
CA GLU A 118 -22.95 -6.52 3.91
C GLU A 118 -24.46 -6.38 3.70
N GLU A 119 -25.18 -5.69 4.60
CA GLU A 119 -26.63 -5.48 4.49
C GLU A 119 -26.95 -4.25 3.64
N SER A 120 -26.31 -3.11 3.92
CA SER A 120 -26.51 -1.87 3.17
C SER A 120 -25.64 -1.76 1.92
N GLY A 121 -24.51 -2.47 1.87
CA GLY A 121 -23.51 -2.36 0.81
C GLY A 121 -22.61 -1.12 0.92
N GLU A 122 -22.80 -0.28 1.94
CA GLU A 122 -22.07 0.97 2.11
C GLU A 122 -20.70 0.76 2.77
N TRP A 123 -19.77 1.67 2.48
CA TRP A 123 -18.45 1.69 3.09
C TRP A 123 -18.39 2.76 4.18
N ASN A 124 -17.82 2.37 5.33
CA ASN A 124 -17.44 3.33 6.38
C ASN A 124 -15.97 3.78 6.23
N GLY A 125 -15.47 4.54 7.19
CA GLY A 125 -14.05 4.88 7.27
C GLY A 125 -13.53 5.69 6.10
N MET A 126 -12.21 5.66 5.95
CA MET A 126 -11.51 6.39 4.88
C MET A 126 -11.99 5.98 3.50
N ILE A 127 -12.24 4.69 3.26
CA ILE A 127 -12.80 4.21 1.97
C ILE A 127 -14.18 4.85 1.71
N GLY A 128 -15.04 4.89 2.73
CA GLY A 128 -16.33 5.56 2.63
C GLY A 128 -16.21 7.04 2.34
N GLU A 129 -15.27 7.74 3.00
CA GLU A 129 -15.01 9.16 2.74
C GLU A 129 -14.55 9.42 1.30
N LEU A 130 -13.74 8.53 0.71
CA LEU A 130 -13.32 8.62 -0.68
C LEU A 130 -14.50 8.41 -1.64
N ILE A 131 -15.31 7.37 -1.42
CA ILE A 131 -16.48 7.07 -2.26
C ILE A 131 -17.50 8.20 -2.22
N ARG A 132 -17.68 8.84 -1.06
CA ARG A 132 -18.59 9.99 -0.90
C ARG A 132 -17.97 11.33 -1.33
N ASN A 133 -16.76 11.34 -1.89
CA ASN A 133 -16.02 12.54 -2.29
C ASN A 133 -15.82 13.56 -1.15
N GLU A 134 -15.74 13.08 0.09
CA GLU A 134 -15.41 13.92 1.25
C GLU A 134 -13.90 14.10 1.43
N ALA A 135 -13.11 13.24 0.77
CA ALA A 135 -11.67 13.28 0.70
C ALA A 135 -11.22 12.92 -0.73
N ASP A 136 -10.08 13.47 -1.16
CA ASP A 136 -9.55 13.28 -2.51
C ASP A 136 -8.58 12.09 -2.56
N ILE A 137 -7.80 11.90 -1.50
CA ILE A 137 -6.87 10.78 -1.33
C ILE A 137 -6.83 10.33 0.12
N ALA A 138 -6.44 9.08 0.36
CA ALA A 138 -6.15 8.58 1.69
C ALA A 138 -4.69 8.12 1.79
N ILE A 139 -4.00 8.62 2.82
CA ILE A 139 -2.64 8.18 3.13
C ILE A 139 -2.61 7.55 4.52
N VAL A 140 -2.40 6.24 4.54
CA VAL A 140 -2.45 5.44 5.75
C VAL A 140 -1.83 4.06 5.52
N ASP A 141 -1.66 3.29 6.58
CA ASP A 141 -1.27 1.89 6.57
C ASP A 141 -2.41 0.94 6.18
N LEU A 142 -3.05 1.19 5.04
CA LEU A 142 -4.15 0.34 4.58
C LEU A 142 -3.64 -0.92 3.88
N THR A 143 -4.15 -2.06 4.31
CA THR A 143 -4.00 -3.33 3.57
C THR A 143 -4.85 -3.34 2.31
N ILE A 144 -4.20 -3.61 1.16
CA ILE A 144 -4.88 -3.90 -0.11
C ILE A 144 -5.58 -5.26 0.00
N THR A 145 -6.89 -5.28 -0.20
CA THR A 145 -7.68 -6.51 -0.30
C THR A 145 -8.58 -6.43 -1.52
N PHE A 146 -8.97 -7.58 -2.07
CA PHE A 146 -9.83 -7.65 -3.25
C PHE A 146 -11.12 -6.81 -3.09
N LYS A 147 -11.82 -6.94 -1.95
CA LYS A 147 -13.04 -6.17 -1.70
C LYS A 147 -12.81 -4.65 -1.73
N ARG A 148 -11.65 -4.18 -1.28
CA ARG A 148 -11.31 -2.75 -1.26
C ARG A 148 -10.90 -2.25 -2.63
N GLU A 149 -10.16 -3.06 -3.38
CA GLU A 149 -9.74 -2.78 -4.75
C GLU A 149 -10.93 -2.71 -5.73
N GLU A 150 -12.03 -3.42 -5.43
CA GLU A 150 -13.29 -3.26 -6.16
C GLU A 150 -13.98 -1.91 -5.90
N ALA A 151 -13.63 -1.20 -4.81
CA ALA A 151 -14.34 0.00 -4.36
C ALA A 151 -13.54 1.29 -4.58
N VAL A 152 -12.21 1.22 -4.53
CA VAL A 152 -11.29 2.35 -4.72
C VAL A 152 -10.02 1.90 -5.43
N ASP A 153 -9.37 2.83 -6.13
CA ASP A 153 -8.10 2.58 -6.78
C ASP A 153 -6.92 2.69 -5.81
N PHE A 154 -5.97 1.78 -5.96
CA PHE A 154 -4.75 1.75 -5.15
C PHE A 154 -3.52 2.14 -5.99
N THR A 155 -2.58 2.87 -5.37
CA THR A 155 -1.25 3.01 -5.97
C THR A 155 -0.47 1.71 -5.85
N GLN A 156 0.70 1.66 -6.50
CA GLN A 156 1.68 0.64 -6.17
C GLN A 156 2.02 0.72 -4.67
N PRO A 157 2.06 -0.42 -3.94
CA PRO A 157 2.40 -0.43 -2.53
C PRO A 157 3.82 0.11 -2.31
N PHE A 158 3.96 0.96 -1.30
CA PHE A 158 5.24 1.57 -0.94
C PHE A 158 5.96 0.79 0.18
N MET A 159 5.26 -0.17 0.82
CA MET A 159 5.86 -1.13 1.76
C MET A 159 5.28 -2.53 1.59
N ASN A 160 6.17 -3.51 1.56
CA ASN A 160 5.81 -4.92 1.61
C ASN A 160 5.88 -5.38 3.06
N THR A 161 4.75 -5.37 3.75
CA THR A 161 4.65 -5.91 5.11
C THR A 161 4.14 -7.36 5.07
N GLY A 162 4.41 -8.10 6.14
CA GLY A 162 4.03 -9.49 6.24
C GLY A 162 3.59 -9.83 7.65
N ILE A 163 2.61 -10.72 7.77
CA ILE A 163 2.15 -11.21 9.07
C ILE A 163 3.31 -11.96 9.74
N SER A 164 3.65 -11.55 10.96
CA SER A 164 4.70 -12.16 11.78
C SER A 164 4.17 -12.40 13.19
N ILE A 165 4.63 -13.47 13.84
CA ILE A 165 4.24 -13.80 15.20
C ILE A 165 5.24 -13.15 16.15
N LEU A 166 4.75 -12.23 16.99
CA LEU A 166 5.52 -11.69 18.11
C LEU A 166 5.27 -12.56 19.35
N PHE A 167 6.33 -13.14 19.91
CA PHE A 167 6.27 -13.84 21.19
C PHE A 167 7.38 -13.34 22.11
N LYS A 168 7.10 -13.29 23.41
CA LYS A 168 8.09 -12.92 24.41
C LYS A 168 9.22 -13.95 24.38
N LYS A 169 10.45 -13.49 24.16
CA LYS A 169 11.63 -14.36 24.31
C LYS A 169 11.62 -14.94 25.73
N PRO A 170 11.61 -16.27 25.92
CA PRO A 170 11.69 -16.85 27.24
C PRO A 170 13.03 -16.44 27.86
N THR A 171 12.98 -15.60 28.90
CA THR A 171 14.16 -15.12 29.64
C THR A 171 14.54 -16.03 30.79
N THR A 172 13.84 -17.14 30.99
CA THR A 172 14.16 -18.14 32.00
C THR A 172 15.39 -18.93 31.56
N LYS A 173 16.59 -18.40 31.83
CA LYS A 173 17.72 -19.29 32.12
C LYS A 173 17.37 -20.00 33.42
N VAL A 174 16.70 -21.14 33.31
CA VAL A 174 16.55 -22.07 34.42
C VAL A 174 17.93 -22.71 34.63
N THR A 175 18.86 -21.97 35.22
CA THR A 175 19.98 -22.61 35.91
C THR A 175 19.41 -23.11 37.23
N THR A 176 18.63 -24.20 37.17
CA THR A 176 18.31 -24.97 38.35
C THR A 176 19.62 -25.48 38.95
N LEU A 177 19.75 -25.50 40.28
CA LEU A 177 20.89 -26.11 40.98
C LEU A 177 21.23 -27.53 40.49
N PHE A 178 20.24 -28.20 39.88
CA PHE A 178 20.33 -29.54 39.32
C PHE A 178 20.40 -29.60 37.79
N SER A 179 20.71 -28.50 37.08
CA SER A 179 20.84 -28.54 35.61
C SER A 179 21.95 -29.51 35.15
N PHE A 180 22.93 -29.79 36.01
CA PHE A 180 23.93 -30.83 35.83
C PHE A 180 23.35 -32.26 35.80
N LEU A 181 22.16 -32.49 36.38
CA LEU A 181 21.47 -33.79 36.35
C LEU A 181 20.63 -34.01 35.09
N SER A 182 20.43 -32.97 34.27
CA SER A 182 19.65 -33.06 33.03
C SER A 182 20.12 -34.15 32.04
N PRO A 183 21.42 -34.47 31.88
CA PRO A 183 21.85 -35.56 31.00
C PRO A 183 21.47 -36.95 31.52
N PHE A 184 21.16 -37.09 32.82
CA PHE A 184 20.86 -38.36 33.46
C PHE A 184 19.34 -38.62 33.60
N GLN A 185 18.49 -37.60 33.44
CA GLN A 185 17.02 -37.77 33.48
C GLN A 185 16.48 -38.57 32.30
N ASN A 186 17.14 -38.50 31.13
CA ASN A 186 16.73 -39.21 29.93
C ASN A 186 16.95 -40.73 29.99
N ILE A 187 17.68 -41.25 30.99
CA ILE A 187 17.87 -42.69 31.15
C ILE A 187 16.55 -43.37 31.56
N ALA A 188 15.67 -42.67 32.27
CA ALA A 188 14.33 -43.16 32.58
C ALA A 188 13.37 -43.08 31.36
N LEU A 189 13.52 -42.07 30.51
CA LEU A 189 12.64 -41.86 29.34
C LEU A 189 12.94 -42.81 28.17
N LEU A 190 14.13 -43.42 28.12
CA LEU A 190 14.45 -44.43 27.11
C LEU A 190 13.72 -45.76 27.35
N GLU A 191 13.20 -46.01 28.56
CA GLU A 191 12.34 -47.16 28.84
C GLU A 191 10.89 -46.89 28.36
N ASP A 192 10.37 -45.67 28.55
CA ASP A 192 8.99 -45.30 28.15
C ASP A 192 8.84 -45.01 26.63
N LEU A 193 9.88 -44.52 25.96
CA LEU A 193 9.84 -44.18 24.54
C LEU A 193 9.81 -45.39 23.59
N ASN A 194 10.07 -46.59 24.10
CA ASN A 194 9.93 -47.82 23.31
C ASN A 194 8.45 -48.22 23.13
N GLU A 195 7.53 -47.62 23.89
CA GLU A 195 6.11 -47.94 23.90
C GLU A 195 5.24 -46.96 23.08
N MET A 196 5.77 -45.78 22.74
CA MET A 196 5.03 -44.73 22.01
C MET A 196 5.37 -44.60 20.51
N ARG A 197 6.19 -45.51 19.95
CA ARG A 197 6.58 -45.52 18.51
C ARG A 197 5.49 -46.04 17.56
N ASN A 198 4.20 -45.91 17.88
CA ASN A 198 3.10 -46.50 17.10
C ASN A 198 1.93 -45.55 16.77
N ASP A 199 2.09 -44.23 16.84
CA ASP A 199 1.06 -43.32 16.33
C ASP A 199 1.67 -42.09 15.62
N GLU A 200 1.76 -42.18 14.30
CA GLU A 200 2.04 -41.05 13.42
C GLU A 200 0.75 -40.64 12.70
N SER A 201 0.27 -39.40 12.90
CA SER A 201 -0.24 -38.55 11.81
C SER A 201 -0.83 -37.22 12.29
N ILE A 202 -0.12 -36.09 12.10
CA ILE A 202 -0.77 -34.82 11.68
C ILE A 202 0.25 -33.91 10.96
N PRO A 203 0.00 -33.43 9.72
CA PRO A 203 0.70 -32.28 9.17
C PRO A 203 -0.15 -31.00 9.31
N TYR A 204 0.43 -29.92 9.83
CA TYR A 204 -0.12 -28.58 9.68
C TYR A 204 0.59 -27.87 8.51
N SER A 205 -0.18 -27.43 7.52
CA SER A 205 0.26 -26.45 6.54
C SER A 205 -0.43 -25.12 6.84
N VAL A 206 0.33 -24.03 6.89
CA VAL A 206 -0.20 -22.67 7.04
C VAL A 206 0.14 -21.92 5.75
N SER A 207 -0.89 -21.60 4.98
CA SER A 207 -0.80 -20.73 3.81
C SER A 207 -0.52 -19.29 4.28
N ARG A 208 0.59 -18.71 3.83
CA ARG A 208 0.91 -17.29 4.06
C ARG A 208 0.40 -16.50 2.86
N HIS A 209 -0.54 -15.59 3.11
CA HIS A 209 -0.77 -14.45 2.22
C HIS A 209 -0.34 -13.19 2.98
N HIS A 210 0.49 -12.38 2.34
CA HIS A 210 1.09 -11.18 2.91
C HIS A 210 0.20 -9.96 2.59
N PRO A 211 -0.25 -9.18 3.58
CA PRO A 211 -0.94 -7.91 3.34
C PRO A 211 0.06 -6.82 2.94
N LEU A 212 -0.23 -6.11 1.85
CA LEU A 212 0.60 -5.01 1.31
C LEU A 212 0.06 -3.66 1.79
N LEU A 213 0.95 -2.72 2.15
CA LEU A 213 0.62 -1.34 2.50
C LEU A 213 0.75 -0.42 1.28
N SER A 214 -0.26 0.40 1.02
CA SER A 214 -0.30 1.30 -0.15
C SER A 214 -0.92 2.66 0.16
N LEU A 215 -0.52 3.66 -0.61
CA LEU A 215 -1.16 4.95 -0.73
C LEU A 215 -2.44 4.75 -1.58
N ILE A 216 -3.57 5.32 -1.17
CA ILE A 216 -4.83 5.14 -1.91
C ILE A 216 -5.01 6.33 -2.86
N ALA A 217 -5.39 5.99 -4.09
CA ALA A 217 -5.59 6.91 -5.19
C ALA A 217 -7.04 7.42 -5.25
N LEU A 218 -7.11 8.56 -5.94
CA LEU A 218 -8.21 9.39 -6.42
C LEU A 218 -9.62 8.75 -6.49
N PRO A 219 -10.68 9.55 -6.29
CA PRO A 219 -12.06 9.08 -6.38
C PRO A 219 -12.37 8.52 -7.79
N ASP A 220 -13.10 7.41 -7.81
CA ASP A 220 -13.74 6.91 -9.03
C ASP A 220 -14.79 7.93 -9.46
N ILE A 221 -14.53 8.65 -10.56
CA ILE A 221 -15.49 9.59 -11.14
C ILE A 221 -16.59 8.76 -11.80
N GLN A 222 -17.55 8.32 -10.98
CA GLN A 222 -18.83 7.81 -11.47
C GLN A 222 -19.69 9.02 -11.89
N GLU A 223 -19.74 9.20 -13.21
CA GLU A 223 -20.58 10.07 -14.06
C GLU A 223 -20.22 11.56 -14.25
#